data_AF-A0AB35R1L6-F1
#
_entry.id   AF-A0AB35R1L6-F1
#
_cell.length_a   1.000
_cell.length_b   1.000
_cell.length_c   1.000
_cell.angle_alpha   90.00
_cell.angle_beta   90.00
_cell.angle_gamma   90.00
#
_symmetry.space_group_name_H-M   'P 1'
#
loop_
_entity.id
_entity.type
_entity.pdbx_description
1 polymer ?
#
loop_
_entity_poly.entity_id
_entity_poly.type
_entity_poly.pdbx_seq_one_letter_code
_entity_poly.pdbx_strand_id
1 'polypeptide(L)'
;MNASLVLGLISLLLLTASIRMFYLALNQGASERVRQRLTAGQVQPVVEKAGWTYLDRAFLRAGLGRPTERMGLALSLYALLILIGYGLGGGIGAVSALLAAPLTLRLFVSWRYEVRVRRMIQQLPQLLDHTVRSLKSGRTLADAVLHGIEATDQPLKDGMSRIERNVQLGVSLPDAARDFAELYERDEFHLFALGLRVNHRYGGNASELMENLIKLIRDREQAGRQLRAMTGETRMTALVLALLPVGMAGYFLTVNPSYLLHMWNDDSGKIMLSMAFVLQATGCVVLWRMLRSI
;
A
#
# COMPACT_ATOMS: atom_id res chain seq x y z
N MET A 1 -8.66 37.79 -24.90
CA MET A 1 -8.30 37.14 -23.62
C MET A 1 -9.36 37.56 -22.61
N ASN A 2 -10.27 36.65 -22.23
CA ASN A 2 -11.48 37.02 -21.50
C ASN A 2 -11.14 37.48 -20.08
N ALA A 3 -11.65 38.66 -19.68
CA ALA A 3 -11.41 39.26 -18.37
C ALA A 3 -11.76 38.31 -17.20
N SER A 4 -12.68 37.37 -17.42
CA SER A 4 -13.03 36.29 -16.49
C SER A 4 -11.88 35.30 -16.23
N LEU A 5 -11.03 35.01 -17.21
CA LEU A 5 -9.85 34.16 -17.04
C LEU A 5 -8.75 34.85 -16.22
N VAL A 6 -8.60 36.17 -16.41
CA VAL A 6 -7.63 36.97 -15.64
C VAL A 6 -8.06 37.12 -14.18
N LEU A 7 -9.36 37.38 -13.94
CA LEU A 7 -9.92 37.43 -12.58
C LEU A 7 -9.87 36.06 -11.87
N GLY A 8 -10.04 34.96 -12.62
CA GLY A 8 -9.87 33.60 -12.09
C GLY A 8 -8.42 33.28 -11.70
N LEU A 9 -7.44 33.75 -12.47
CA LEU A 9 -6.01 33.58 -12.13
C LEU A 9 -5.61 34.39 -10.90
N ILE A 10 -6.12 35.62 -10.77
CA ILE A 10 -5.82 36.51 -9.63
C ILE A 10 -6.44 35.97 -8.35
N SER A 11 -7.70 35.51 -8.38
CA SER A 11 -8.35 34.93 -7.20
C SER A 11 -7.64 33.64 -6.74
N LEU A 12 -7.11 32.84 -7.67
CA LEU A 12 -6.38 31.62 -7.37
C LEU A 12 -4.97 31.88 -6.82
N LEU A 13 -4.26 32.90 -7.32
CA LEU A 13 -3.00 33.35 -6.72
C LEU A 13 -3.20 33.86 -5.29
N LEU A 14 -4.29 34.60 -5.04
CA LEU A 14 -4.62 35.09 -3.71
C LEU A 14 -5.06 33.97 -2.76
N LEU A 15 -5.80 32.97 -3.26
CA LEU A 15 -6.26 31.84 -2.46
C LEU A 15 -5.09 30.90 -2.11
N THR A 16 -4.17 30.65 -3.04
CA THR A 16 -2.94 29.89 -2.78
C THR A 16 -1.98 30.64 -1.85
N ALA A 17 -1.84 31.96 -1.99
CA ALA A 17 -1.05 32.79 -1.07
C ALA A 17 -1.66 32.83 0.34
N SER A 18 -3.00 32.95 0.45
CA SER A 18 -3.72 32.94 1.72
C SER A 18 -3.60 31.59 2.44
N ILE A 19 -3.80 30.49 1.71
CA ILE A 19 -3.60 29.14 2.24
C ILE A 19 -2.14 28.94 2.70
N ARG A 20 -1.16 29.37 1.90
CA ARG A 20 0.27 29.27 2.25
C ARG A 20 0.60 30.08 3.51
N MET A 21 0.07 31.30 3.62
CA MET A 21 0.26 32.16 4.79
C MET A 21 -0.43 31.59 6.04
N PHE A 22 -1.64 31.05 5.90
CA PHE A 22 -2.37 30.42 7.01
C PHE A 22 -1.66 29.16 7.52
N TYR A 23 -1.09 28.35 6.62
CA TYR A 23 -0.29 27.19 7.03
C TYR A 23 1.05 27.57 7.68
N LEU A 24 1.70 28.65 7.21
CA LEU A 24 2.89 29.19 7.88
C LEU A 24 2.55 29.74 9.27
N ALA A 25 1.39 30.40 9.42
CA ALA A 25 0.90 30.92 10.70
C ALA A 25 0.56 29.81 11.70
N LEU A 26 -0.01 28.69 11.26
CA LEU A 26 -0.27 27.52 12.12
C LEU A 26 1.02 26.87 12.65
N ASN A 27 2.11 26.90 11.88
CA ASN A 27 3.41 26.34 12.28
C ASN A 27 4.23 27.25 13.20
N GLN A 28 4.03 28.58 13.16
CA GLN A 28 4.68 29.49 14.11
C GLN A 28 4.22 29.22 15.56
N GLY A 29 2.93 28.95 15.75
CA GLY A 29 2.38 28.61 17.07
C GLY A 29 2.91 27.28 17.64
N ALA A 30 3.49 26.39 16.83
CA ALA A 30 4.13 25.16 17.31
C ALA A 30 5.56 25.44 17.84
N SER A 31 6.33 26.29 17.16
CA SER A 31 7.68 26.67 17.59
C SER A 31 7.66 27.52 18.85
N GLU A 32 6.65 28.38 19.01
CA GLU A 32 6.45 29.21 20.19
C GLU A 32 6.11 28.37 21.44
N ARG A 33 5.29 27.34 21.25
CA ARG A 33 4.98 26.34 22.29
C ARG A 33 6.18 25.46 22.62
N VAL A 34 7.03 25.13 21.65
CA VAL A 34 8.28 24.39 21.90
C VAL A 34 9.30 25.25 22.66
N ARG A 35 9.45 26.54 22.34
CA ARG A 35 10.30 27.47 23.12
C ARG A 35 9.80 27.65 24.55
N GLN A 36 8.49 27.76 24.76
CA GLN A 36 7.88 27.79 26.10
C GLN A 36 8.05 26.47 26.86
N ARG A 37 8.07 25.32 26.18
CA ARG A 37 8.30 23.99 26.78
C ARG A 37 9.76 23.74 27.16
N LEU A 38 10.69 24.24 26.35
CA LEU A 38 12.13 24.20 26.66
C LEU A 38 12.47 25.06 27.89
N THR A 39 11.70 26.12 28.15
CA THR A 39 11.81 26.93 29.37
C THR A 39 11.10 26.32 30.57
N ALA A 40 10.07 25.49 30.36
CA ALA A 40 9.25 24.91 31.43
C ALA A 40 9.66 23.50 31.91
N GLY A 41 10.66 22.86 31.29
CA GLY A 41 11.27 21.62 31.81
C GLY A 41 10.36 20.38 31.91
N GLN A 42 9.16 20.40 31.32
CA GLN A 42 8.21 19.27 31.41
C GLN A 42 8.19 18.42 30.14
N VAL A 43 8.59 17.15 30.27
CA VAL A 43 8.40 16.11 29.25
C VAL A 43 7.06 15.43 29.48
N GLN A 44 5.99 15.95 28.87
CA GLN A 44 4.74 15.21 28.71
C GLN A 44 4.70 14.55 27.33
N PRO A 45 4.22 13.30 27.22
CA PRO A 45 4.11 12.61 25.94
C PRO A 45 3.13 13.36 25.05
N VAL A 46 3.57 13.69 23.83
CA VAL A 46 2.75 14.36 22.83
C VAL A 46 1.61 13.41 22.44
N VAL A 47 0.40 13.65 22.92
CA VAL A 47 -0.82 13.05 22.36
C VAL A 47 -1.08 13.77 21.04
N GLU A 48 -0.44 13.28 19.98
CA GLU A 48 -0.57 13.78 18.62
C GLU A 48 -1.96 13.42 18.06
N LYS A 49 -2.67 14.41 17.48
CA LYS A 49 -4.05 14.25 17.00
C LYS A 49 -4.16 13.13 15.95
N ALA A 50 -4.98 12.12 16.24
CA ALA A 50 -5.15 10.86 15.50
C ALA A 50 -5.41 10.98 13.98
N GLY A 51 -5.93 12.11 13.49
CA GLY A 51 -6.20 12.32 12.06
C GLY A 51 -4.96 12.66 11.22
N TRP A 52 -3.98 13.35 11.80
CA TRP A 52 -2.74 13.75 11.11
C TRP A 52 -1.70 12.62 11.15
N THR A 53 -1.76 11.78 12.19
CA THR A 53 -0.90 10.61 12.35
C THR A 53 -1.13 9.54 11.27
N TYR A 54 -2.34 9.42 10.71
CA TYR A 54 -2.63 8.41 9.69
C TYR A 54 -1.92 8.71 8.35
N LEU A 55 -1.99 9.96 7.89
CA LEU A 55 -1.30 10.38 6.66
C LEU A 55 0.21 10.35 6.83
N ASP A 56 0.72 10.82 7.97
CA ASP A 56 2.15 10.77 8.27
C ASP A 56 2.66 9.33 8.28
N ARG A 57 1.92 8.41 8.94
CA ARG A 57 2.24 6.98 8.90
C ARG A 57 2.19 6.42 7.49
N ALA A 58 1.17 6.75 6.69
CA ALA A 58 1.05 6.26 5.31
C ALA A 58 2.20 6.75 4.41
N PHE A 59 2.60 8.02 4.53
CA PHE A 59 3.72 8.58 3.77
C PHE A 59 5.08 8.02 4.21
N LEU A 60 5.28 7.84 5.52
CA LEU A 60 6.47 7.19 6.07
C LEU A 60 6.55 5.71 5.64
N ARG A 61 5.43 4.99 5.68
CA ARG A 61 5.27 3.61 5.19
C ARG A 61 5.61 3.48 3.70
N ALA A 62 5.18 4.44 2.87
CA ALA A 62 5.55 4.53 1.45
C ALA A 62 7.02 4.96 1.23
N GLY A 63 7.68 5.43 2.29
CA GLY A 63 9.02 6.02 2.29
C GLY A 63 9.13 7.24 1.39
N LEU A 64 8.08 8.05 1.39
CA LEU A 64 8.06 9.39 0.82
C LEU A 64 8.63 10.45 1.78
N GLY A 65 9.05 10.04 2.99
CA GLY A 65 9.56 10.93 4.04
C GLY A 65 8.45 11.59 4.85
N ARG A 66 8.79 12.62 5.64
CA ARG A 66 7.79 13.43 6.34
C ARG A 66 6.98 14.24 5.33
N PRO A 67 5.64 14.33 5.49
CA PRO A 67 4.77 14.99 4.53
C PRO A 67 5.17 16.45 4.23
N THR A 68 5.81 17.14 5.16
CA THR A 68 6.06 18.59 5.12
C THR A 68 6.81 19.09 3.88
N GLU A 69 7.76 18.34 3.32
CA GLU A 69 8.54 18.80 2.14
C GLU A 69 7.86 18.46 0.81
N ARG A 70 7.13 17.34 0.72
CA ARG A 70 6.52 16.86 -0.53
C ARG A 70 5.02 17.15 -0.63
N MET A 71 4.36 17.49 0.48
CA MET A 71 2.98 17.99 0.48
C MET A 71 2.88 19.34 -0.22
N GLY A 72 3.90 20.20 -0.17
CA GLY A 72 3.90 21.47 -0.92
C GLY A 72 3.79 21.23 -2.43
N LEU A 73 4.54 20.25 -2.94
CA LEU A 73 4.44 19.81 -4.34
C LEU A 73 3.14 19.07 -4.63
N ALA A 74 2.64 18.23 -3.72
CA ALA A 74 1.38 17.52 -3.91
C ALA A 74 0.17 18.47 -3.91
N LEU A 75 0.17 19.50 -3.04
CA LEU A 75 -0.85 20.55 -2.98
C LEU A 75 -0.80 21.46 -4.21
N SER A 76 0.40 21.79 -4.72
CA SER A 76 0.51 22.56 -5.96
C SER A 76 0.05 21.75 -7.18
N LEU A 77 0.35 20.45 -7.24
CA LEU A 77 -0.17 19.54 -8.26
C LEU A 77 -1.70 19.38 -8.16
N TYR A 78 -2.23 19.34 -6.94
CA TYR A 78 -3.66 19.27 -6.66
C TYR A 78 -4.39 20.54 -7.12
N ALA A 79 -3.83 21.71 -6.83
CA ALA A 79 -4.34 22.99 -7.31
C ALA A 79 -4.30 23.06 -8.84
N LEU A 80 -3.22 22.57 -9.47
CA LEU A 80 -3.09 22.51 -10.93
C LEU A 80 -4.13 21.59 -11.58
N LEU A 81 -4.38 20.42 -11.00
CA LEU A 81 -5.38 19.45 -11.47
C LEU A 81 -6.82 19.99 -11.40
N ILE A 82 -7.16 20.72 -10.33
CA ILE A 82 -8.45 21.40 -10.20
C ILE A 82 -8.60 22.49 -11.27
N LEU A 83 -7.52 23.21 -11.56
CA LEU A 83 -7.50 24.28 -12.57
C LEU A 83 -7.68 23.73 -13.99
N ILE A 84 -7.03 22.61 -14.30
CA ILE A 84 -7.20 21.88 -15.56
C ILE A 84 -8.62 21.30 -15.68
N GLY A 85 -9.17 20.73 -14.60
CA GLY A 85 -10.54 20.22 -14.55
C GLY A 85 -11.60 21.30 -14.75
N TYR A 86 -11.40 22.48 -14.16
CA TYR A 86 -12.26 23.65 -14.36
C TYR A 86 -12.20 24.17 -15.80
N GLY A 87 -11.00 24.19 -16.41
CA GLY A 87 -10.80 24.65 -17.79
C GLY A 87 -11.39 23.74 -18.87
N LEU A 88 -11.44 22.42 -18.63
CA LEU A 88 -11.95 21.44 -19.61
C LEU A 88 -13.44 21.11 -19.48
N GLY A 89 -14.04 21.24 -18.29
CA GLY A 89 -15.40 20.74 -18.03
C GLY A 89 -16.30 21.64 -17.17
N GLY A 90 -15.91 22.90 -16.91
CA GLY A 90 -16.68 23.82 -16.07
C GLY A 90 -16.88 23.31 -14.64
N GLY A 91 -18.04 23.54 -14.05
CA GLY A 91 -18.35 23.16 -12.65
C GLY A 91 -18.35 21.65 -12.39
N ILE A 92 -18.79 20.85 -13.37
CA ILE A 92 -18.82 19.38 -13.26
C ILE A 92 -17.40 18.81 -13.34
N GLY A 93 -16.53 19.39 -14.19
CA GLY A 93 -15.10 19.06 -14.26
C GLY A 93 -14.33 19.39 -12.99
N ALA A 94 -14.70 20.48 -12.31
CA ALA A 94 -14.10 20.83 -11.02
C ALA A 94 -14.48 19.87 -9.89
N VAL A 95 -15.76 19.45 -9.82
CA VAL A 95 -16.22 18.49 -8.80
C VAL A 95 -15.64 17.09 -9.04
N SER A 96 -15.53 16.65 -10.30
CA SER A 96 -14.91 15.36 -10.62
C SER A 96 -13.41 15.36 -10.35
N ALA A 97 -12.69 16.45 -10.65
CA ALA A 97 -11.27 16.60 -10.29
C ALA A 97 -11.05 16.63 -8.77
N LEU A 98 -11.95 17.27 -8.01
CA LEU A 98 -11.90 17.34 -6.55
C LEU A 98 -12.06 15.96 -5.89
N LEU A 99 -12.86 15.06 -6.47
CA LEU A 99 -13.04 13.70 -5.95
C LEU A 99 -12.00 12.71 -6.49
N ALA A 100 -11.58 12.87 -7.75
CA ALA A 100 -10.61 11.98 -8.39
C ALA A 100 -9.20 12.15 -7.83
N ALA A 101 -8.77 13.37 -7.55
CA ALA A 101 -7.42 13.65 -7.07
C ALA A 101 -7.06 13.05 -5.69
N PRO A 102 -7.89 13.11 -4.64
CA PRO A 102 -7.58 12.43 -3.38
C PRO A 102 -7.65 10.90 -3.51
N LEU A 103 -8.53 10.39 -4.38
CA LEU A 103 -8.65 8.96 -4.64
C LEU A 103 -7.42 8.41 -5.37
N THR A 104 -6.95 9.08 -6.42
CA THR A 104 -5.76 8.67 -7.18
C THR A 104 -4.51 8.76 -6.32
N LEU A 105 -4.36 9.81 -5.50
CA LEU A 105 -3.26 9.90 -4.55
C LEU A 105 -3.28 8.76 -3.53
N ARG A 106 -4.46 8.45 -2.95
CA ARG A 106 -4.61 7.35 -1.99
C ARG A 106 -4.25 6.00 -2.62
N LEU A 107 -4.72 5.73 -3.83
CA LEU A 107 -4.42 4.51 -4.58
C LEU A 107 -2.93 4.42 -4.95
N PHE A 108 -2.32 5.54 -5.35
CA PHE A 108 -0.90 5.57 -5.68
C PHE A 108 -0.03 5.31 -4.44
N VAL A 109 -0.34 5.95 -3.31
CA VAL A 109 0.39 5.75 -2.05
C VAL A 109 0.22 4.32 -1.54
N SER A 110 -1.00 3.77 -1.57
CA SER A 110 -1.23 2.37 -1.15
C SER A 110 -0.52 1.39 -2.06
N TRP A 111 -0.53 1.60 -3.38
CA TRP A 111 0.21 0.76 -4.31
C TRP A 111 1.72 0.82 -4.08
N ARG A 112 2.29 2.03 -3.93
CA ARG A 112 3.72 2.20 -3.64
C ARG A 112 4.11 1.58 -2.30
N TYR A 113 3.24 1.68 -1.29
CA TYR A 113 3.40 1.01 -0.01
C TYR A 113 3.46 -0.52 -0.17
N GLU A 114 2.47 -1.12 -0.82
CA GLU A 114 2.40 -2.57 -1.04
C GLU A 114 3.64 -3.09 -1.78
N VAL A 115 4.09 -2.38 -2.82
CA VAL A 115 5.29 -2.75 -3.57
C VAL A 115 6.54 -2.63 -2.69
N ARG A 116 6.67 -1.56 -1.91
CA ARG A 116 7.82 -1.35 -1.02
C ARG A 116 7.88 -2.42 0.06
N VAL A 117 6.78 -2.65 0.77
CA VAL A 117 6.71 -3.61 1.87
C VAL A 117 6.90 -5.04 1.39
N ARG A 118 6.39 -5.41 0.21
CA ARG A 118 6.66 -6.71 -0.39
C ARG A 118 8.17 -6.94 -0.59
N ARG A 119 8.91 -5.94 -1.09
CA ARG A 119 10.38 -6.03 -1.22
C ARG A 119 11.06 -6.13 0.15
N MET A 120 10.58 -5.36 1.14
CA MET A 120 11.11 -5.44 2.50
C MET A 120 10.95 -6.85 3.09
N ILE A 121 9.79 -7.49 2.91
CA ILE A 121 9.56 -8.88 3.36
C ILE A 121 10.48 -9.85 2.63
N GLN A 122 10.68 -9.69 1.32
CA GLN A 122 11.60 -10.54 0.54
C GLN A 122 13.05 -10.42 0.97
N GLN A 123 13.46 -9.25 1.48
CA GLN A 123 14.81 -9.00 2.01
C GLN A 123 14.98 -9.45 3.47
N LEU A 124 13.89 -9.71 4.19
CA LEU A 124 13.94 -10.07 5.61
C LEU A 124 14.72 -11.38 5.86
N PRO A 125 14.56 -12.47 5.08
CA PRO A 125 15.39 -13.66 5.24
C PRO A 125 16.90 -13.40 5.11
N GLN A 126 17.30 -12.54 4.16
CA GLN A 126 18.71 -12.18 3.97
C GLN A 126 19.27 -11.46 5.21
N LEU A 127 18.51 -10.52 5.77
CA LEU A 127 18.87 -9.86 7.03
C LEU A 127 19.06 -10.87 8.15
N LEU A 128 18.10 -11.78 8.31
CA LEU A 128 18.17 -12.83 9.34
C LEU A 128 19.36 -13.77 9.13
N ASP A 129 19.70 -14.11 7.88
CA ASP A 129 20.89 -14.92 7.54
C ASP A 129 22.20 -14.20 7.94
N HIS A 130 22.26 -12.86 7.79
CA HIS A 130 23.38 -12.06 8.31
C HIS A 130 23.40 -12.02 9.84
N THR A 131 22.25 -11.91 10.49
CA THR A 131 22.11 -11.95 11.94
C THR A 131 22.56 -13.31 12.51
N VAL A 132 22.13 -14.43 11.92
CA VAL A 132 22.55 -15.78 12.33
C VAL A 132 24.07 -15.94 12.23
N ARG A 133 24.69 -15.49 11.14
CA ARG A 133 26.15 -15.55 10.97
C ARG A 133 26.88 -14.71 12.03
N SER A 134 26.35 -13.54 12.35
CA SER A 134 26.91 -12.66 13.38
C SER A 134 26.74 -13.22 14.80
N LEU A 135 25.60 -13.86 15.08
CA LEU A 135 25.38 -14.59 16.35
C LEU A 135 26.36 -15.75 16.50
N LYS A 136 26.60 -16.52 15.42
CA LYS A 136 27.57 -17.62 15.41
C LYS A 136 29.01 -17.15 15.62
N SER A 137 29.34 -15.89 15.32
CA SER A 137 30.64 -15.29 15.63
C SER A 137 30.74 -14.73 17.05
N GLY A 138 29.75 -15.01 17.92
CA GLY A 138 29.75 -14.60 19.33
C GLY A 138 29.22 -13.20 19.61
N ARG A 139 28.63 -12.52 18.62
CA ARG A 139 28.02 -11.19 18.84
C ARG A 139 26.75 -11.32 19.67
N THR A 140 26.44 -10.26 20.41
CA THR A 140 25.14 -10.15 21.09
C THR A 140 24.01 -10.08 20.07
N LEU A 141 22.80 -10.48 20.45
CA LEU A 141 21.63 -10.41 19.57
C LEU A 141 21.36 -8.98 19.07
N ALA A 142 21.55 -7.98 19.93
CA ALA A 142 21.43 -6.58 19.53
C ALA A 142 22.41 -6.25 18.40
N ASP A 143 23.70 -6.49 18.62
CA ASP A 143 24.76 -6.18 17.66
C ASP A 143 24.60 -6.98 16.35
N ALA A 144 24.22 -8.25 16.43
CA ALA A 144 23.98 -9.10 15.26
C ALA A 144 22.80 -8.64 14.40
N VAL A 145 21.73 -8.10 15.00
CA VAL A 145 20.61 -7.52 14.25
C VAL A 145 21.01 -6.20 13.60
N LEU A 146 21.74 -5.34 14.32
CA LEU A 146 22.23 -4.07 13.77
C LEU A 146 23.15 -4.30 12.57
N HIS A 147 24.10 -5.23 12.68
CA HIS A 147 24.95 -5.62 11.55
C HIS A 147 24.15 -6.23 10.39
N GLY A 148 23.09 -6.99 10.69
CA GLY A 148 22.18 -7.52 9.67
C GLY A 148 21.46 -6.40 8.89
N ILE A 149 21.01 -5.36 9.59
CA ILE A 149 20.37 -4.17 8.98
C ILE A 149 21.35 -3.45 8.05
N GLU A 150 22.60 -3.25 8.47
CA GLU A 150 23.62 -2.58 7.66
C GLU A 150 23.96 -3.33 6.36
N ALA A 151 24.01 -4.67 6.43
CA ALA A 151 24.32 -5.57 5.33
C ALA A 151 23.17 -5.79 4.34
N THR A 152 21.98 -5.26 4.63
CA THR A 152 20.78 -5.43 3.82
C THR A 152 20.62 -4.28 2.82
N ASP A 153 20.04 -4.55 1.66
CA ASP A 153 19.75 -3.53 0.65
C ASP A 153 18.51 -2.68 0.97
N GLN A 154 18.33 -1.59 0.23
CA GLN A 154 17.08 -0.83 0.22
C GLN A 154 15.96 -1.65 -0.44
N PRO A 155 14.69 -1.54 -0.01
CA PRO A 155 14.14 -0.57 0.96
C PRO A 155 14.15 -1.01 2.43
N LEU A 156 14.56 -2.25 2.76
CA LEU A 156 14.49 -2.76 4.15
C LEU A 156 15.45 -2.00 5.08
N LYS A 157 16.69 -1.74 4.64
CA LYS A 157 17.68 -0.96 5.41
C LYS A 157 17.15 0.40 5.85
N ASP A 158 16.59 1.17 4.92
CA ASP A 158 16.03 2.49 5.24
C ASP A 158 14.89 2.39 6.27
N GLY A 159 14.01 1.39 6.13
CA GLY A 159 12.90 1.18 7.05
C GLY A 159 13.38 0.82 8.47
N MET A 160 14.40 -0.03 8.57
CA MET A 160 14.95 -0.50 9.85
C MET A 160 16.00 0.45 10.46
N SER A 161 16.45 1.48 9.74
CA SER A 161 17.35 2.52 10.28
C SER A 161 16.81 3.20 11.55
N ARG A 162 15.49 3.21 11.73
CA ARG A 162 14.85 3.69 12.96
C ARG A 162 15.08 2.76 14.14
N ILE A 163 15.15 1.44 13.92
CA ILE A 163 15.50 0.45 14.94
C ILE A 163 16.93 0.72 15.40
N GLU A 164 17.87 0.83 14.46
CA GLU A 164 19.28 1.11 14.73
C GLU A 164 19.46 2.36 15.60
N ARG A 165 18.85 3.47 15.18
CA ARG A 165 18.88 4.74 15.91
C ARG A 165 18.25 4.63 17.30
N ASN A 166 17.11 3.96 17.43
CA ASN A 166 16.44 3.81 18.72
C ASN A 166 17.30 2.97 19.70
N VAL A 167 17.92 1.90 19.20
CA VAL A 167 18.81 1.05 20.01
C VAL A 167 20.07 1.81 20.43
N GLN A 168 20.67 2.62 19.55
CA GLN A 168 21.80 3.50 19.89
C GLN A 168 21.41 4.56 20.95
N LEU A 169 20.15 4.97 20.99
CA LEU A 169 19.60 5.88 22.01
C LEU A 169 19.20 5.17 23.32
N GLY A 170 19.46 3.88 23.45
CA GLY A 170 19.20 3.11 24.66
C GLY A 170 17.82 2.45 24.75
N VAL A 171 17.01 2.49 23.68
CA VAL A 171 15.75 1.73 23.62
C VAL A 171 16.06 0.24 23.45
N SER A 172 15.28 -0.63 24.09
CA SER A 172 15.46 -2.08 23.93
C SER A 172 15.21 -2.49 22.47
N LEU A 173 16.02 -3.44 21.95
CA LEU A 173 15.83 -3.97 20.60
C LEU A 173 14.41 -4.53 20.37
N PRO A 174 13.81 -5.31 21.30
CA PRO A 174 12.45 -5.80 21.14
C PRO A 174 11.40 -4.68 21.02
N ASP A 175 11.54 -3.60 21.78
CA ASP A 175 10.60 -2.47 21.73
C ASP A 175 10.76 -1.69 20.43
N ALA A 176 12.01 -1.44 20.00
CA ALA A 176 12.28 -0.79 18.71
C ALA A 176 11.75 -1.62 17.52
N ALA A 177 11.91 -2.94 17.56
CA ALA A 177 11.38 -3.85 16.55
C ALA A 177 9.85 -3.92 16.59
N ARG A 178 9.23 -3.83 17.77
CA ARG A 178 7.78 -3.75 17.94
C ARG A 178 7.20 -2.48 17.31
N ASP A 179 7.79 -1.33 17.58
CA ASP A 179 7.37 -0.06 16.98
C ASP A 179 7.45 -0.11 15.45
N PHE A 180 8.48 -0.76 14.92
CA PHE A 180 8.63 -1.00 13.49
C PHE A 180 7.53 -1.95 12.96
N ALA A 181 7.23 -3.04 13.67
CA ALA A 181 6.17 -3.96 13.29
C ALA A 181 4.78 -3.29 13.31
N GLU A 182 4.47 -2.49 14.34
CA GLU A 182 3.25 -1.69 14.42
C GLU A 182 3.20 -0.60 13.35
N LEU A 183 4.36 -0.08 12.92
CA LEU A 183 4.42 0.87 11.80
C LEU A 183 4.11 0.20 10.47
N TYR A 184 4.53 -1.03 10.20
CA TYR A 184 4.32 -1.67 8.89
C TYR A 184 3.15 -2.67 8.85
N GLU A 185 2.55 -3.02 9.99
CA GLU A 185 1.35 -3.88 10.08
C GLU A 185 1.44 -5.16 9.23
N ARG A 186 2.59 -5.84 9.30
CA ARG A 186 2.82 -7.12 8.63
C ARG A 186 3.18 -8.21 9.61
N ASP A 187 2.61 -9.39 9.40
CA ASP A 187 2.86 -10.57 10.22
C ASP A 187 4.34 -10.89 10.36
N GLU A 188 5.12 -10.81 9.27
CA GLU A 188 6.54 -11.17 9.29
C GLU A 188 7.35 -10.27 10.23
N PHE A 189 7.03 -8.97 10.27
CA PHE A 189 7.66 -8.03 11.20
C PHE A 189 7.14 -8.22 12.63
N HIS A 190 5.87 -8.56 12.81
CA HIS A 190 5.33 -8.92 14.12
C HIS A 190 5.97 -10.19 14.68
N LEU A 191 6.18 -11.21 13.85
CA LEU A 191 6.87 -12.45 14.21
C LEU A 191 8.32 -12.18 14.58
N PHE A 192 9.02 -11.33 13.83
CA PHE A 192 10.38 -10.90 14.16
C PHE A 192 10.43 -10.19 15.52
N ALA A 193 9.59 -9.19 15.76
CA ALA A 193 9.54 -8.45 17.03
C ALA A 193 9.15 -9.36 18.20
N LEU A 194 8.19 -10.27 18.00
CA LEU A 194 7.78 -11.25 18.99
C LEU A 194 8.93 -12.19 19.35
N GLY A 195 9.64 -12.71 18.35
CA GLY A 195 10.79 -13.58 18.53
C GLY A 195 11.91 -12.91 19.32
N LEU A 196 12.24 -11.67 18.99
CA LEU A 196 13.19 -10.85 19.76
C LEU A 196 12.74 -10.67 21.22
N ARG A 197 11.47 -10.37 21.44
CA ARG A 197 10.91 -10.17 22.79
C ARG A 197 10.94 -11.45 23.62
N VAL A 198 10.60 -12.59 23.03
CA VAL A 198 10.64 -13.90 23.70
C VAL A 198 12.08 -14.23 24.09
N ASN A 199 13.02 -14.11 23.15
CA ASN A 199 14.43 -14.39 23.44
C ASN A 199 15.03 -13.42 24.46
N HIS A 200 14.61 -12.15 24.45
CA HIS A 200 15.05 -11.17 25.44
C HIS A 200 14.55 -11.49 26.85
N ARG A 201 13.32 -12.00 26.98
CA ARG A 201 12.70 -12.27 28.29
C ARG A 201 13.09 -13.61 28.89
N TYR A 202 13.15 -14.66 28.07
CA TYR A 202 13.39 -16.03 28.53
C TYR A 202 14.81 -16.52 28.24
N GLY A 203 15.58 -15.78 27.45
CA GLY A 203 16.83 -16.28 26.89
C GLY A 203 16.58 -17.40 25.86
N GLY A 204 17.66 -17.98 25.36
CA GLY A 204 17.60 -19.11 24.43
C GLY A 204 18.62 -19.01 23.30
N ASN A 205 18.54 -19.98 22.39
CA ASN A 205 19.36 -20.00 21.19
C ASN A 205 18.78 -19.03 20.15
N ALA A 206 19.25 -17.78 20.20
CA ALA A 206 18.83 -16.75 19.26
C ALA A 206 19.11 -17.14 17.80
N SER A 207 20.18 -17.90 17.52
CA SER A 207 20.50 -18.36 16.18
C SER A 207 19.42 -19.31 15.66
N GLU A 208 19.00 -20.27 16.48
CA GLU A 208 17.92 -21.20 16.14
C GLU A 208 16.58 -20.50 15.94
N LEU A 209 16.27 -19.50 16.78
CA LEU A 209 15.07 -18.69 16.61
C LEU A 209 15.07 -17.97 15.25
N MET A 210 16.19 -17.33 14.89
CA MET A 210 16.32 -16.63 13.60
C MET A 210 16.25 -17.61 12.42
N GLU A 211 16.88 -18.80 12.52
CA GLU A 211 16.79 -19.86 11.50
C GLU A 211 15.35 -20.37 11.32
N ASN A 212 14.61 -20.55 12.41
CA ASN A 212 13.20 -20.94 12.36
C ASN A 212 12.33 -19.85 11.74
N LEU A 213 12.63 -18.58 12.01
CA LEU A 213 11.94 -17.45 11.39
C LEU A 213 12.21 -17.38 9.87
N ILE A 214 13.45 -17.64 9.44
CA ILE A 214 13.81 -17.74 8.01
C ILE A 214 12.98 -18.82 7.32
N LYS A 215 12.91 -20.03 7.91
CA LYS A 215 12.10 -21.13 7.39
C LYS A 215 10.63 -20.73 7.28
N LEU A 216 10.06 -20.17 8.35
CA LEU A 216 8.66 -19.74 8.39
C LEU A 216 8.32 -18.71 7.29
N ILE A 217 9.19 -17.72 7.06
CA ILE A 217 8.97 -16.71 6.01
C ILE A 217 9.03 -17.36 4.62
N ARG A 218 10.02 -18.24 4.38
CA ARG A 218 10.18 -18.93 3.09
C ARG A 218 9.02 -19.88 2.81
N ASP A 219 8.56 -20.62 3.82
CA ASP A 219 7.41 -21.52 3.72
C ASP A 219 6.13 -20.75 3.40
N ARG A 220 5.90 -19.59 4.04
CA ARG A 220 4.77 -18.71 3.72
C ARG A 220 4.84 -18.16 2.30
N GLU A 221 6.02 -17.76 1.83
CA GLU A 221 6.18 -17.28 0.46
C GLU A 221 5.92 -18.40 -0.56
N GLN A 222 6.44 -19.60 -0.30
CA GLN A 222 6.22 -20.78 -1.14
C GLN A 222 4.75 -21.18 -1.18
N ALA A 223 4.08 -21.23 -0.02
CA ALA A 223 2.64 -21.50 0.05
C ALA A 223 1.85 -20.45 -0.74
N GLY A 224 2.21 -19.17 -0.62
CA GLY A 224 1.59 -18.09 -1.39
C GLY A 224 1.80 -18.23 -2.90
N ARG A 225 3.00 -18.63 -3.34
CA ARG A 225 3.29 -18.92 -4.76
C ARG A 225 2.49 -20.11 -5.26
N GLN A 226 2.39 -21.18 -4.47
CA GLN A 226 1.63 -22.37 -4.81
C GLN A 226 0.13 -22.07 -4.90
N LEU A 227 -0.43 -21.33 -3.95
CA LEU A 227 -1.82 -20.87 -4.00
C LEU A 227 -2.10 -20.02 -5.25
N ARG A 228 -1.20 -19.10 -5.61
CA ARG A 228 -1.33 -18.31 -6.84
C ARG A 228 -1.25 -19.15 -8.11
N ALA A 229 -0.39 -20.17 -8.14
CA ALA A 229 -0.29 -21.10 -9.26
C ALA A 229 -1.57 -21.93 -9.41
N MET A 230 -2.04 -22.54 -8.32
CA MET A 230 -3.27 -23.36 -8.31
C MET A 230 -4.51 -22.53 -8.68
N THR A 231 -4.66 -21.33 -8.11
CA THR A 231 -5.77 -20.43 -8.45
C THR A 231 -5.65 -19.86 -9.87
N GLY A 232 -4.44 -19.68 -10.38
CA GLY A 232 -4.18 -19.24 -11.75
C GLY A 232 -4.70 -20.23 -12.78
N GLU A 233 -4.44 -21.53 -12.58
CA GLU A 233 -4.97 -22.60 -13.41
C GLU A 233 -6.51 -22.60 -13.42
N THR A 234 -7.14 -22.59 -12.23
CA THR A 234 -8.61 -22.56 -12.13
C THR A 234 -9.20 -21.32 -12.82
N ARG A 235 -8.57 -20.15 -12.66
CA ARG A 235 -9.01 -18.90 -13.32
C ARG A 235 -8.87 -18.96 -14.83
N MET A 236 -7.80 -19.53 -15.36
CA MET A 236 -7.61 -19.69 -16.81
C MET A 236 -8.67 -20.63 -17.39
N THR A 237 -8.92 -21.78 -16.75
CA THR A 237 -9.98 -22.71 -17.16
C THR A 237 -11.35 -22.07 -17.12
N ALA A 238 -11.68 -21.36 -16.03
CA ALA A 238 -12.94 -20.62 -15.91
C ALA A 238 -13.10 -19.54 -17.00
N LEU A 239 -12.02 -18.84 -17.35
CA LEU A 239 -12.02 -17.84 -18.41
C LEU A 239 -12.27 -18.47 -19.79
N VAL A 240 -11.61 -19.59 -20.10
CA VAL A 240 -11.83 -20.33 -21.36
C VAL A 240 -13.29 -20.80 -21.47
N LEU A 241 -13.83 -21.41 -20.42
CA LEU A 241 -15.23 -21.88 -20.39
C LEU A 241 -16.24 -20.71 -20.48
N ALA A 242 -15.95 -19.58 -19.84
CA ALA A 242 -16.79 -18.39 -19.93
C ALA A 242 -16.81 -17.78 -21.34
N LEU A 243 -15.68 -17.81 -22.04
CA LEU A 243 -15.53 -17.26 -23.38
C LEU A 243 -16.04 -18.20 -24.49
N LEU A 244 -16.12 -19.51 -24.25
CA LEU A 244 -16.52 -20.50 -25.27
C LEU A 244 -17.83 -20.14 -25.98
N PRO A 245 -18.96 -19.84 -25.30
CA PRO A 245 -20.21 -19.52 -25.99
C PRO A 245 -20.17 -18.21 -26.77
N VAL A 246 -19.44 -17.21 -26.25
CA VAL A 246 -19.24 -15.93 -26.95
C VAL A 246 -18.40 -16.14 -28.21
N GLY A 247 -17.33 -16.92 -28.10
CA GLY A 247 -16.49 -17.31 -29.24
C GLY A 247 -17.26 -18.12 -30.27
N MET A 248 -18.12 -19.04 -29.83
CA MET A 248 -18.91 -19.86 -30.73
C MET A 248 -20.02 -19.07 -31.42
N ALA A 249 -20.69 -18.16 -30.71
CA ALA A 249 -21.62 -17.20 -31.31
C ALA A 249 -20.91 -16.31 -32.36
N GLY A 250 -19.70 -15.82 -32.05
CA GLY A 250 -18.87 -15.07 -33.00
C GLY A 250 -18.49 -15.90 -34.23
N TYR A 251 -18.10 -17.16 -34.05
CA TYR A 251 -17.80 -18.10 -35.13
C TYR A 251 -19.00 -18.36 -36.05
N PHE A 252 -20.19 -18.61 -35.47
CA PHE A 252 -21.40 -18.78 -36.27
C PHE A 252 -21.76 -17.51 -37.04
N LEU A 253 -21.53 -16.32 -36.46
CA LEU A 253 -21.76 -15.06 -37.15
C LEU A 253 -20.86 -14.87 -38.38
N THR A 254 -19.63 -15.37 -38.36
CA THR A 254 -18.69 -15.24 -39.49
C THR A 254 -18.87 -16.31 -40.54
N VAL A 255 -19.12 -17.57 -40.15
CA VAL A 255 -19.25 -18.69 -41.08
C VAL A 255 -20.66 -18.82 -41.65
N ASN A 256 -21.69 -18.61 -40.82
CA ASN A 256 -23.08 -18.72 -41.26
C ASN A 256 -23.98 -17.73 -40.49
N PRO A 257 -23.92 -16.42 -40.82
CA PRO A 257 -24.73 -15.40 -40.15
C PRO A 257 -26.23 -15.66 -40.28
N SER A 258 -26.66 -16.33 -41.35
CA SER A 258 -28.07 -16.66 -41.56
C SER A 258 -28.61 -17.58 -40.46
N TYR A 259 -27.80 -18.50 -39.92
CA TYR A 259 -28.25 -19.44 -38.87
C TYR A 259 -28.66 -18.73 -37.58
N LEU A 260 -27.81 -17.84 -37.07
CA LEU A 260 -28.11 -17.05 -35.87
C LEU A 260 -29.26 -16.06 -36.10
N LEU A 261 -29.34 -15.45 -37.28
CA LEU A 261 -30.43 -14.53 -37.63
C LEU A 261 -31.78 -15.24 -37.74
N HIS A 262 -31.82 -16.47 -38.27
CA HIS A 262 -33.05 -17.28 -38.29
C HIS A 262 -33.47 -17.69 -36.87
N MET A 263 -32.53 -18.14 -36.02
CA MET A 263 -32.82 -18.40 -34.60
C MET A 263 -33.30 -17.15 -33.84
N TRP A 264 -32.79 -15.97 -34.18
CA TRP A 264 -33.20 -14.72 -33.55
C TRP A 264 -34.60 -14.28 -33.99
N ASN A 265 -35.01 -14.59 -35.22
CA ASN A 265 -36.32 -14.22 -35.73
C ASN A 265 -37.42 -15.20 -35.32
N ASP A 266 -37.09 -16.48 -35.10
CA ASP A 266 -38.02 -17.50 -34.62
C ASP A 266 -38.27 -17.40 -33.10
N ASP A 267 -39.54 -17.53 -32.68
CA ASP A 267 -39.92 -17.41 -31.26
C ASP A 267 -39.37 -18.57 -30.42
N SER A 268 -39.27 -19.77 -31.00
CA SER A 268 -38.61 -20.91 -30.35
C SER A 268 -37.11 -20.67 -30.15
N GLY A 269 -36.44 -20.11 -31.17
CA GLY A 269 -35.01 -19.80 -31.13
C GLY A 269 -34.64 -18.74 -30.08
N LYS A 270 -35.47 -17.69 -29.91
CA LYS A 270 -35.30 -16.68 -28.84
C LYS A 270 -35.36 -17.31 -27.45
N ILE A 271 -36.30 -18.23 -27.22
CA ILE A 271 -36.43 -18.93 -25.94
C ILE A 271 -35.17 -19.76 -25.66
N MET A 272 -34.69 -20.54 -26.63
CA MET A 272 -33.46 -21.34 -26.47
C MET A 272 -32.21 -20.49 -26.22
N LEU A 273 -32.04 -19.38 -26.94
CA LEU A 273 -30.92 -18.45 -26.74
C LEU A 273 -30.97 -17.78 -25.35
N SER A 274 -32.17 -17.33 -24.94
CA SER A 274 -32.34 -16.72 -23.61
C SER A 274 -32.06 -17.72 -22.49
N MET A 275 -32.52 -18.97 -22.62
CA MET A 275 -32.24 -20.03 -21.64
C MET A 275 -30.75 -20.35 -21.59
N ALA A 276 -30.08 -20.47 -22.74
CA ALA A 276 -28.64 -20.70 -22.80
C ALA A 276 -27.85 -19.55 -22.15
N PHE A 277 -28.26 -18.31 -22.39
CA PHE A 277 -27.64 -17.14 -21.77
C PHE A 277 -27.82 -17.14 -20.24
N VAL A 278 -29.01 -17.44 -19.73
CA VAL A 278 -29.26 -17.56 -18.29
C VAL A 278 -28.44 -18.69 -17.68
N LEU A 279 -28.35 -19.84 -18.34
CA LEU A 279 -27.55 -20.96 -17.88
C LEU A 279 -26.06 -20.58 -17.83
N GLN A 280 -25.56 -19.88 -18.85
CA GLN A 280 -24.19 -19.40 -18.93
C GLN A 280 -23.88 -18.36 -17.86
N ALA A 281 -24.77 -17.39 -17.66
CA ALA A 281 -24.63 -16.37 -16.62
C ALA A 281 -24.61 -17.01 -15.23
N THR A 282 -25.51 -17.98 -14.99
CA THR A 282 -25.57 -18.74 -13.73
C THR A 282 -24.26 -19.53 -13.51
N GLY A 283 -23.76 -20.22 -14.53
CA GLY A 283 -22.48 -20.93 -14.48
C GLY A 283 -21.31 -19.99 -14.16
N CYS A 284 -21.27 -18.81 -14.80
CA CYS A 284 -20.24 -17.80 -14.53
C CYS A 284 -20.30 -17.28 -13.07
N VAL A 285 -21.51 -17.04 -12.54
CA VAL A 285 -21.71 -16.62 -11.14
C VAL A 285 -21.25 -17.70 -10.16
N VAL A 286 -21.55 -18.98 -10.43
CA VAL A 286 -21.10 -20.10 -9.60
C VAL A 286 -19.57 -20.20 -9.61
N LEU A 287 -18.93 -20.13 -10.78
CA LEU A 287 -17.48 -20.12 -10.91
C LEU A 287 -16.85 -18.93 -10.16
N TRP A 288 -17.42 -17.74 -10.29
CA TRP A 288 -16.95 -16.55 -9.58
C TRP A 288 -17.06 -16.71 -8.05
N ARG A 289 -18.14 -17.33 -7.57
CA ARG A 289 -18.34 -17.59 -6.14
C ARG A 289 -17.33 -18.59 -5.59
N MET A 290 -17.04 -19.66 -6.32
CA MET A 290 -16.01 -20.64 -5.95
C MET A 290 -14.61 -20.00 -5.91
N LEU A 291 -14.28 -19.15 -6.88
CA LEU A 291 -12.99 -18.44 -6.93
C LEU A 291 -12.81 -17.41 -5.80
N ARG A 292 -13.91 -16.90 -5.23
CA ARG A 292 -13.86 -15.94 -4.10
C ARG A 292 -13.76 -16.62 -2.74
N SER A 293 -14.21 -17.88 -2.63
CA SER A 293 -14.14 -18.67 -1.39
C SER A 293 -12.77 -19.33 -1.13
N ILE A 294 -11.83 -19.18 -2.07
CA ILE A 294 -10.44 -19.69 -2.02
C ILE A 294 -9.51 -18.52 -1.77
#